data_AF-A0AAE4CUA0-F1
#
_entry.id   AF-A0AAE4CUA0-F1
#
_cell.length_a   1.000
_cell.length_b   1.000
_cell.length_c   1.000
_cell.angle_alpha   90.00
_cell.angle_beta   90.00
_cell.angle_gamma   90.00
#
_symmetry.space_group_name_H-M   'P 1'
#
loop_
_entity.id
_entity.type
_entity.pdbx_description
1 polymer ?
#
loop_
_entity_poly.entity_id
_entity_poly.type
_entity_poly.pdbx_seq_one_letter_code
_entity_poly.pdbx_strand_id
1 'polypeptide(L)'
;MDSGLKRTLEQKVYAGERLTRDDGIVLFGTDELAWLGRLAHHRRTESYADRVTFAADRSIDAGEIAYGRAEDPAAHLVDAVLNLREDLRPPSVTLVKEDGAPAEALRTFAVARLLLDPAVHLTADYASHGPALVQLLLNYGADDLAGIPSGERDEEGTPEQRWRNADKRAVELDPGQELLELIWDAGLRPVERDASYGVVREYDAPAPLADRRAVPQKVWA
;
A
#
# COMPACT_ATOMS: atom_id res chain seq x y z
N MET A 1 4.30 11.03 21.58
CA MET A 1 5.02 12.25 21.12
C MET A 1 4.52 13.45 21.91
N ASP A 2 5.30 14.53 22.10
CA ASP A 2 4.74 15.75 22.71
C ASP A 2 3.65 16.38 21.82
N SER A 3 2.61 16.94 22.45
CA SER A 3 1.44 17.46 21.74
C SER A 3 1.75 18.65 20.82
N GLY A 4 2.77 19.45 21.14
CA GLY A 4 3.19 20.57 20.30
C GLY A 4 3.79 20.10 18.98
N LEU A 5 4.73 19.15 19.06
CA LEU A 5 5.38 18.57 17.88
C LEU A 5 4.37 17.86 16.97
N LYS A 6 3.44 17.12 17.57
CA LYS A 6 2.36 16.45 16.84
C LYS A 6 1.52 17.44 16.02
N ARG A 7 1.10 18.56 16.63
CA ARG A 7 0.33 19.61 15.93
C ARG A 7 1.15 20.23 14.80
N THR A 8 2.44 20.47 14.98
CA THR A 8 3.31 20.99 13.93
C THR A 8 3.37 20.05 12.73
N LEU A 9 3.52 18.73 12.96
CA LEU A 9 3.53 17.73 11.89
C LEU A 9 2.19 17.65 11.17
N GLU A 10 1.07 17.67 11.91
CA GLU A 10 -0.27 17.73 11.31
C GLU A 10 -0.42 18.95 10.39
N GLN A 11 -0.01 20.13 10.85
CA GLN A 11 -0.09 21.36 10.06
C GLN A 11 0.73 21.27 8.77
N LYS A 12 1.99 20.81 8.85
CA LYS A 12 2.83 20.58 7.66
C LYS A 12 2.15 19.63 6.67
N VAL A 13 1.62 18.51 7.17
CA VAL A 13 0.95 17.51 6.33
C VAL A 13 -0.28 18.12 5.65
N TYR A 14 -1.19 18.75 6.40
CA TYR A 14 -2.41 19.34 5.82
C TYR A 14 -2.15 20.56 4.93
N ALA A 15 -1.01 21.24 5.11
CA ALA A 15 -0.61 22.37 4.27
C ALA A 15 0.10 21.97 2.97
N GLY A 16 0.29 20.66 2.71
CA GLY A 16 1.01 20.24 1.51
C GLY A 16 2.54 20.31 1.63
N GLU A 17 3.09 20.70 2.79
CA GLU A 17 4.54 20.92 2.96
C GLU A 17 5.34 19.62 2.85
N ARG A 18 6.57 19.73 2.32
CA ARG A 18 7.53 18.62 2.30
C ARG A 18 8.09 18.39 3.69
N LEU A 19 8.04 17.13 4.13
CA LEU A 19 8.62 16.72 5.40
C LEU A 19 10.13 16.48 5.28
N THR A 20 10.83 16.83 6.37
CA THR A 20 12.28 16.67 6.50
C THR A 20 12.66 15.28 7.00
N ARG A 21 13.96 14.98 7.00
CA ARG A 21 14.51 13.76 7.60
C ARG A 21 14.14 13.62 9.08
N ASP A 22 14.25 14.70 9.85
CA ASP A 22 13.94 14.70 11.28
C ASP A 22 12.44 14.48 11.51
N ASP A 23 11.58 15.08 10.67
CA ASP A 23 10.14 14.82 10.69
C ASP A 23 9.87 13.31 10.44
N GLY A 24 10.55 12.70 9.46
CA GLY A 24 10.45 11.28 9.15
C GLY A 24 10.87 10.37 10.30
N ILE A 25 11.99 10.67 10.97
CA ILE A 25 12.48 9.91 12.13
C ILE A 25 11.49 10.00 13.29
N VAL A 26 10.96 11.20 13.56
CA VAL A 26 9.97 11.43 14.61
C VAL A 26 8.67 10.67 14.32
N LEU A 27 8.18 10.71 13.07
CA LEU A 27 6.99 9.96 12.65
C LEU A 27 7.21 8.45 12.76
N PHE A 28 8.36 7.94 12.34
CA PHE A 28 8.66 6.51 12.48
C PHE A 28 8.81 6.10 13.94
N GLY A 29 9.30 6.98 14.82
CA GLY A 29 9.38 6.71 16.26
C GLY A 29 8.03 6.67 17.01
N THR A 30 6.90 6.93 16.35
CA THR A 30 5.59 7.00 17.03
C THR A 30 4.92 5.64 17.20
N ASP A 31 4.22 5.46 18.31
CA ASP A 31 3.32 4.33 18.57
C ASP A 31 1.85 4.68 18.28
N GLU A 32 1.57 5.93 17.90
CA GLU A 32 0.22 6.41 17.58
C GLU A 32 -0.19 6.04 16.15
N LEU A 33 -0.26 4.75 15.84
CA LEU A 33 -0.50 4.23 14.48
C LEU A 33 -1.80 4.76 13.85
N ALA A 34 -2.90 4.82 14.60
CA ALA A 34 -4.16 5.34 14.09
C ALA A 34 -4.08 6.82 13.69
N TRP A 35 -3.22 7.61 14.35
CA TRP A 35 -2.97 9.00 13.97
C TRP A 35 -2.11 9.08 12.71
N LEU A 36 -1.02 8.32 12.68
CA LEU A 36 -0.10 8.28 11.56
C LEU A 36 -0.80 7.79 10.28
N GLY A 37 -1.61 6.73 10.37
CA GLY A 37 -2.42 6.21 9.27
C GLY A 37 -3.40 7.24 8.72
N ARG A 38 -4.06 8.03 9.58
CA ARG A 38 -4.95 9.11 9.10
C ARG A 38 -4.22 10.17 8.27
N LEU A 39 -3.00 10.55 8.67
CA LEU A 39 -2.20 11.52 7.93
C LEU A 39 -1.77 10.97 6.56
N ALA A 40 -1.27 9.72 6.55
CA ALA A 40 -0.86 9.07 5.31
C ALA A 40 -2.03 8.83 4.35
N HIS A 41 -3.17 8.37 4.88
CA HIS A 41 -4.39 8.19 4.09
C HIS A 41 -4.89 9.51 3.51
N HIS A 42 -4.85 10.59 4.29
CA HIS A 42 -5.18 11.92 3.79
C HIS A 42 -4.29 12.29 2.58
N ARG A 43 -2.96 12.20 2.70
CA ARG A 43 -2.06 12.48 1.55
C ARG A 43 -2.29 11.57 0.36
N ARG A 44 -2.53 10.29 0.61
CA ARG A 44 -2.82 9.31 -0.45
C ARG A 44 -4.11 9.65 -1.19
N THR A 45 -5.16 10.08 -0.48
CA THR A 45 -6.45 10.42 -1.07
C THR A 45 -6.46 11.77 -1.77
N GLU A 46 -5.57 12.70 -1.41
CA GLU A 46 -5.35 13.92 -2.21
C GLU A 46 -4.83 13.61 -3.61
N SER A 47 -3.92 12.64 -3.74
CA SER A 47 -3.34 12.24 -5.03
C SER A 47 -4.23 11.28 -5.84
N TYR A 48 -4.82 10.30 -5.17
CA TYR A 48 -5.45 9.15 -5.84
C TYR A 48 -6.95 9.00 -5.55
N ALA A 49 -7.56 9.97 -4.85
CA ALA A 49 -8.96 9.91 -4.44
C ALA A 49 -9.30 8.58 -3.75
N ASP A 50 -10.33 7.86 -4.21
CA ASP A 50 -10.73 6.53 -3.75
C ASP A 50 -10.06 5.39 -4.54
N ARG A 51 -9.25 5.67 -5.58
CA ARG A 51 -8.74 4.66 -6.52
C ARG A 51 -7.53 3.93 -5.98
N VAL A 52 -7.54 2.59 -5.98
CA VAL A 52 -6.37 1.71 -5.74
C VAL A 52 -6.07 0.95 -7.00
N THR A 53 -4.82 1.00 -7.47
CA THR A 53 -4.40 0.19 -8.62
C THR A 53 -4.01 -1.23 -8.20
N PHE A 54 -4.13 -2.19 -9.11
CA PHE A 54 -3.59 -3.53 -8.91
C PHE A 54 -3.11 -4.17 -10.21
N ALA A 55 -2.13 -5.05 -10.11
CA ALA A 55 -1.65 -5.90 -11.21
C ALA A 55 -0.98 -7.18 -10.68
N ALA A 56 -0.87 -8.19 -11.55
CA ALA A 56 -0.05 -9.38 -11.29
C ALA A 56 1.42 -9.01 -11.08
N ASP A 57 1.94 -8.07 -11.86
CA ASP A 57 3.36 -7.73 -11.89
C ASP A 57 3.69 -6.46 -11.11
N ARG A 58 4.95 -6.42 -10.69
CA ARG A 58 5.59 -5.20 -10.22
C ARG A 58 5.89 -4.28 -11.41
N SER A 59 5.89 -2.97 -11.15
CA SER A 59 6.20 -1.94 -12.16
C SER A 59 7.65 -2.03 -12.64
N ILE A 60 7.87 -1.80 -13.94
CA ILE A 60 9.17 -1.93 -14.62
C ILE A 60 10.19 -0.88 -14.15
N ASP A 61 9.72 0.30 -13.74
CA ASP A 61 10.56 1.42 -13.28
C ASP A 61 10.45 1.63 -11.75
N ALA A 62 10.08 0.59 -11.00
CA ALA A 62 9.88 0.70 -9.56
C ALA A 62 11.20 0.82 -8.78
N GLY A 63 11.23 1.74 -7.82
CA GLY A 63 12.15 1.63 -6.68
C GLY A 63 11.68 0.50 -5.75
N GLU A 64 12.61 -0.24 -5.15
CA GLU A 64 12.29 -1.25 -4.12
C GLU A 64 13.01 -0.89 -2.82
N ILE A 65 12.28 -0.95 -1.70
CA ILE A 65 12.86 -0.83 -0.35
C ILE A 65 12.43 -2.04 0.47
N ALA A 66 13.40 -2.86 0.86
CA ALA A 66 13.20 -3.89 1.88
C ALA A 66 13.20 -3.26 3.28
N TYR A 67 12.39 -3.80 4.19
CA TYR A 67 12.35 -3.36 5.58
C TYR A 67 12.05 -4.50 6.55
N GLY A 68 12.31 -4.26 7.84
CA GLY A 68 11.98 -5.16 8.93
C GLY A 68 13.08 -6.15 9.31
N ARG A 69 14.34 -5.90 8.92
CA ARG A 69 15.48 -6.65 9.47
C ARG A 69 15.73 -6.22 10.90
N ALA A 70 16.15 -7.15 11.75
CA ALA A 70 16.37 -6.91 13.17
C ALA A 70 17.44 -5.83 13.43
N GLU A 71 18.41 -5.70 12.52
CA GLU A 71 19.49 -4.73 12.57
C GLU A 71 19.14 -3.34 12.03
N ASP A 72 18.01 -3.17 11.35
CA ASP A 72 17.68 -1.93 10.66
C ASP A 72 17.27 -0.83 11.67
N PRO A 73 18.05 0.26 11.82
CA PRO A 73 17.57 1.39 12.59
C PRO A 73 16.42 2.07 11.86
N ALA A 74 15.49 2.68 12.60
CA ALA A 74 14.41 3.52 12.06
C ALA A 74 14.87 4.53 10.99
N ALA A 75 16.08 5.06 11.14
CA ALA A 75 16.68 6.00 10.20
C ALA A 75 16.96 5.38 8.82
N HIS A 76 17.20 4.07 8.73
CA HIS A 76 17.53 3.39 7.47
C HIS A 76 16.40 3.53 6.46
N LEU A 77 15.14 3.27 6.87
CA LEU A 77 13.98 3.44 6.01
C LEU A 77 13.83 4.90 5.58
N VAL A 78 13.92 5.84 6.53
CA VAL A 78 13.77 7.27 6.23
C VAL A 78 14.80 7.72 5.20
N ASP A 79 16.05 7.31 5.37
CA ASP A 79 17.14 7.64 4.44
C ASP A 79 16.91 7.00 3.07
N ALA A 80 16.49 5.74 3.02
CA ALA A 80 16.18 5.06 1.76
C ALA A 80 15.04 5.77 0.99
N VAL A 81 13.95 6.13 1.68
CA VAL A 81 12.82 6.85 1.08
C VAL A 81 13.24 8.23 0.58
N LEU A 82 14.06 8.97 1.34
CA LEU A 82 14.54 10.28 0.93
C LEU A 82 15.49 10.20 -0.26
N ASN A 83 16.35 9.20 -0.33
CA ASN A 83 17.21 8.97 -1.50
C ASN A 83 16.38 8.69 -2.76
N LEU A 84 15.34 7.85 -2.66
CA LEU A 84 14.42 7.65 -3.78
C LEU A 84 13.72 8.95 -4.19
N ARG A 85 13.30 9.75 -3.22
CA ARG A 85 12.61 11.02 -3.45
C ARG A 85 13.48 12.07 -4.12
N GLU A 86 14.73 12.22 -3.71
CA GLU A 86 15.58 13.30 -4.22
C GLU A 86 16.30 12.93 -5.52
N ASP A 87 16.84 11.70 -5.59
CA ASP A 87 17.77 11.31 -6.65
C ASP A 87 17.10 10.57 -7.80
N LEU A 88 16.32 9.53 -7.50
CA LEU A 88 15.77 8.62 -8.52
C LEU A 88 14.39 9.06 -9.02
N ARG A 89 13.58 9.64 -8.13
CA ARG A 89 12.19 10.08 -8.39
C ARG A 89 11.41 9.05 -9.20
N PRO A 90 11.38 7.78 -8.73
CA PRO A 90 10.75 6.72 -9.49
C PRO A 90 9.24 6.99 -9.57
N PRO A 91 8.56 6.55 -10.64
CA PRO A 91 7.10 6.66 -10.74
C PRO A 91 6.39 5.82 -9.67
N SER A 92 7.05 4.78 -9.15
CA SER A 92 6.51 3.88 -8.14
C SER A 92 7.58 3.37 -7.18
N VAL A 93 7.18 3.05 -5.95
CA VAL A 93 8.03 2.40 -4.94
C VAL A 93 7.30 1.19 -4.38
N THR A 94 7.95 0.03 -4.43
CA THR A 94 7.49 -1.18 -3.74
C THR A 94 8.20 -1.29 -2.40
N LEU A 95 7.43 -1.40 -1.31
CA LEU A 95 7.99 -1.75 -0.02
C LEU A 95 7.87 -3.27 0.14
N VAL A 96 8.96 -3.94 0.46
CA VAL A 96 8.99 -5.40 0.63
C VAL A 96 9.27 -5.71 2.09
N LYS A 97 8.34 -6.43 2.70
CA LYS A 97 8.47 -6.86 4.09
C LYS A 97 9.33 -8.12 4.15
N GLU A 98 10.38 -8.07 4.97
CA GLU A 98 11.10 -9.28 5.37
C GLU A 98 10.53 -9.79 6.71
N ASP A 99 11.23 -9.60 7.82
CA ASP A 99 10.86 -10.18 9.11
C ASP A 99 10.14 -9.22 10.08
N GLY A 100 9.79 -8.01 9.61
CA GLY A 100 9.19 -6.96 10.46
C GLY A 100 7.84 -7.33 11.09
N ALA A 101 7.44 -6.64 12.15
CA ALA A 101 6.11 -6.83 12.75
C ALA A 101 5.01 -6.15 11.89
N PRO A 102 3.74 -6.59 11.94
CA PRO A 102 2.65 -5.91 11.22
C PRO A 102 2.52 -4.42 11.57
N ALA A 103 2.72 -4.07 12.85
CA ALA A 103 2.72 -2.67 13.30
C ALA A 103 3.81 -1.83 12.64
N GLU A 104 4.97 -2.45 12.38
CA GLU A 104 6.07 -1.80 11.67
C GLU A 104 5.71 -1.58 10.21
N ALA A 105 5.08 -2.54 9.54
CA ALA A 105 4.59 -2.36 8.17
C ALA A 105 3.65 -1.15 8.03
N LEU A 106 2.66 -1.04 8.93
CA LEU A 106 1.72 0.10 8.95
C LEU A 106 2.46 1.44 9.07
N ARG A 107 3.46 1.50 9.95
CA ARG A 107 4.29 2.67 10.16
C ARG A 107 5.18 2.96 8.94
N THR A 108 5.81 1.95 8.37
CA THR A 108 6.68 2.05 7.19
C THR A 108 5.93 2.66 6.01
N PHE A 109 4.75 2.13 5.69
CA PHE A 109 3.93 2.66 4.60
C PHE A 109 3.47 4.09 4.85
N ALA A 110 3.04 4.39 6.08
CA ALA A 110 2.56 5.72 6.39
C ALA A 110 3.67 6.76 6.34
N VAL A 111 4.85 6.44 6.87
CA VAL A 111 6.03 7.33 6.80
C VAL A 111 6.49 7.47 5.34
N ALA A 112 6.55 6.38 4.57
CA ALA A 112 6.93 6.43 3.16
C ALA A 112 5.99 7.35 2.37
N ARG A 113 4.67 7.21 2.52
CA ARG A 113 3.69 8.08 1.85
C ARG A 113 3.86 9.56 2.22
N LEU A 114 4.14 9.85 3.49
CA LEU A 114 4.30 11.23 3.95
C LEU A 114 5.63 11.86 3.52
N LEU A 115 6.65 11.05 3.24
CA LEU A 115 7.96 11.52 2.79
C LEU A 115 8.06 11.63 1.27
N LEU A 116 7.52 10.66 0.51
CA LEU A 116 7.57 10.60 -0.96
C LEU A 116 6.81 11.76 -1.62
N ASP A 117 7.14 12.05 -2.87
CA ASP A 117 6.38 13.01 -3.65
C ASP A 117 4.96 12.49 -3.93
N PRO A 118 3.92 13.35 -3.94
CA PRO A 118 2.52 12.90 -3.99
C PRO A 118 2.13 12.06 -5.21
N ALA A 119 2.85 12.19 -6.33
CA ALA A 119 2.58 11.47 -7.58
C ALA A 119 3.21 10.07 -7.64
N VAL A 120 4.02 9.69 -6.65
CA VAL A 120 4.67 8.37 -6.61
C VAL A 120 3.68 7.32 -6.12
N HIS A 121 3.50 6.26 -6.91
CA HIS A 121 2.71 5.11 -6.49
C HIS A 121 3.44 4.33 -5.39
N LEU A 122 2.75 4.00 -4.29
CA LEU A 122 3.30 3.18 -3.21
C LEU A 122 2.64 1.81 -3.25
N THR A 123 3.42 0.82 -3.68
CA THR A 123 2.98 -0.54 -3.93
C THR A 123 3.18 -1.40 -2.69
N ALA A 124 2.09 -2.05 -2.26
CA ALA A 124 2.13 -3.15 -1.31
C ALA A 124 2.17 -4.48 -2.07
N ASP A 125 3.28 -5.20 -1.91
CA ASP A 125 3.44 -6.53 -2.48
C ASP A 125 2.64 -7.55 -1.66
N TYR A 126 1.67 -8.20 -2.32
CA TYR A 126 0.80 -9.19 -1.69
C TYR A 126 1.61 -10.34 -1.11
N ALA A 127 2.60 -10.85 -1.85
CA ALA A 127 3.37 -12.01 -1.43
C ALA A 127 4.16 -11.77 -0.14
N SER A 128 4.68 -10.56 0.10
CA SER A 128 5.41 -10.24 1.33
C SER A 128 4.52 -9.87 2.53
N HIS A 129 3.30 -9.39 2.30
CA HIS A 129 2.43 -8.87 3.38
C HIS A 129 1.26 -9.79 3.75
N GLY A 130 0.77 -10.59 2.80
CA GLY A 130 -0.44 -11.39 2.95
C GLY A 130 -1.73 -10.55 3.00
N PRO A 131 -2.91 -11.19 2.87
CA PRO A 131 -4.19 -10.52 2.58
C PRO A 131 -4.63 -9.56 3.68
N ALA A 132 -4.53 -9.98 4.95
CA ALA A 132 -4.97 -9.16 6.08
C ALA A 132 -4.16 -7.87 6.21
N LEU A 133 -2.84 -7.93 5.96
CA LEU A 133 -1.99 -6.76 6.09
C LEU A 133 -2.12 -5.83 4.88
N VAL A 134 -2.16 -6.33 3.64
CA VAL A 134 -2.31 -5.46 2.46
C VAL A 134 -3.59 -4.63 2.51
N GLN A 135 -4.72 -5.21 2.95
CA GLN A 135 -5.97 -4.47 3.12
C GLN A 135 -5.81 -3.30 4.10
N LEU A 136 -5.11 -3.51 5.21
CA LEU A 136 -4.82 -2.44 6.17
C LEU A 136 -3.90 -1.37 5.56
N LEU A 137 -2.87 -1.78 4.79
CA LEU A 137 -1.89 -0.88 4.21
C LEU A 137 -2.49 0.16 3.24
N LEU A 138 -3.62 -0.16 2.59
CA LEU A 138 -4.38 0.79 1.78
C LEU A 138 -4.86 2.02 2.60
N ASN A 139 -5.14 1.83 3.89
CA ASN A 139 -5.49 2.89 4.83
C ASN A 139 -4.27 3.54 5.50
N TYR A 140 -3.06 3.06 5.20
CA TYR A 140 -1.80 3.59 5.71
C TYR A 140 -0.92 4.16 4.59
N GLY A 141 -1.49 4.42 3.42
CA GLY A 141 -0.83 5.18 2.37
C GLY A 141 -0.45 4.37 1.13
N ALA A 142 -0.64 3.05 1.11
CA ALA A 142 -0.56 2.30 -0.13
C ALA A 142 -1.68 2.77 -1.10
N ASP A 143 -1.34 2.87 -2.38
CA ASP A 143 -2.31 3.11 -3.45
C ASP A 143 -2.28 2.04 -4.53
N ASP A 144 -1.33 1.12 -4.46
CA ASP A 144 -1.15 0.05 -5.44
C ASP A 144 -0.94 -1.30 -4.75
N LEU A 145 -1.51 -2.37 -5.31
CA LEU A 145 -1.26 -3.76 -4.92
C LEU A 145 -0.58 -4.51 -6.06
N ALA A 146 0.47 -5.26 -5.78
CA ALA A 146 1.15 -6.09 -6.77
C ALA A 146 1.41 -7.51 -6.26
N GLY A 147 1.61 -8.44 -7.20
CA GLY A 147 1.92 -9.83 -6.91
C GLY A 147 0.66 -10.71 -6.85
N ILE A 148 0.88 -12.01 -7.04
CA ILE A 148 -0.20 -13.00 -7.10
C ILE A 148 -0.50 -13.51 -5.69
N PRO A 149 -1.79 -13.56 -5.28
CA PRO A 149 -2.24 -14.34 -4.14
C PRO A 149 -1.67 -15.76 -4.10
N SER A 150 -1.34 -16.24 -2.91
CA SER A 150 -0.46 -17.39 -2.65
C SER A 150 -0.91 -18.76 -3.19
N GLY A 151 -2.03 -18.85 -3.90
CA GLY A 151 -2.60 -20.11 -4.41
C GLY A 151 -1.92 -20.68 -5.66
N GLU A 152 -1.14 -19.89 -6.42
CA GLU A 152 -0.73 -20.26 -7.79
C GLU A 152 0.78 -20.44 -7.98
N ARG A 153 1.50 -21.04 -7.03
CA ARG A 153 2.93 -21.34 -7.25
C ARG A 153 3.14 -22.53 -8.20
N ASP A 154 2.17 -23.43 -8.33
CA ASP A 154 2.39 -24.77 -8.87
C ASP A 154 2.01 -24.94 -10.36
N GLU A 155 1.55 -23.87 -11.04
CA GLU A 155 1.17 -23.92 -12.46
C GLU A 155 2.30 -23.47 -13.40
N GLU A 156 2.35 -24.00 -14.62
CA GLU A 156 3.31 -23.61 -15.66
C GLU A 156 2.86 -22.31 -16.35
N GLY A 157 3.76 -21.33 -16.48
CA GLY A 157 3.49 -20.03 -17.13
C GLY A 157 4.02 -18.84 -16.35
N THR A 158 4.03 -17.67 -16.96
CA THR A 158 4.40 -16.39 -16.33
C THR A 158 3.30 -15.90 -15.36
N PRO A 159 3.63 -15.10 -14.33
CA PRO A 159 2.64 -14.52 -13.42
C PRO A 159 1.41 -13.90 -14.12
N GLU A 160 1.66 -13.15 -15.17
CA GLU A 160 0.67 -12.48 -16.02
C GLU A 160 -0.29 -13.46 -16.70
N GLN A 161 0.26 -14.58 -17.18
CA GLN A 161 -0.52 -15.62 -17.83
C GLN A 161 -1.41 -16.34 -16.83
N ARG A 162 -0.93 -16.58 -15.59
CA ARG A 162 -1.73 -17.23 -14.54
C ARG A 162 -2.88 -16.32 -14.12
N TRP A 163 -2.57 -15.07 -13.80
CA TRP A 163 -3.53 -13.99 -13.50
C TRP A 163 -4.66 -13.88 -14.54
N ARG A 164 -4.32 -13.91 -15.84
CA ARG A 164 -5.31 -13.79 -16.92
C ARG A 164 -6.08 -15.08 -17.22
N ASN A 165 -5.62 -16.22 -16.73
CA ASN A 165 -6.24 -17.53 -17.00
C ASN A 165 -7.03 -18.08 -15.80
N ALA A 166 -6.92 -17.46 -14.62
CA ALA A 166 -7.58 -17.88 -13.38
C ALA A 166 -9.12 -17.99 -13.49
N ASP A 167 -9.75 -17.23 -14.39
CA ASP A 167 -11.18 -17.34 -14.75
C ASP A 167 -11.64 -18.77 -15.10
N LYS A 168 -10.72 -19.69 -15.45
CA LYS A 168 -11.08 -20.99 -16.05
C LYS A 168 -11.03 -22.19 -15.10
N ARG A 169 -10.40 -22.12 -13.92
CA ARG A 169 -10.18 -23.33 -13.07
C ARG A 169 -9.95 -23.02 -11.58
N ALA A 170 -11.01 -22.89 -10.76
CA ALA A 170 -11.09 -23.39 -9.37
C ALA A 170 -12.35 -22.85 -8.65
N VAL A 171 -12.74 -23.51 -7.56
CA VAL A 171 -13.88 -23.17 -6.67
C VAL A 171 -13.43 -22.23 -5.52
N GLU A 172 -12.14 -21.89 -5.47
CA GLU A 172 -11.58 -20.79 -4.67
C GLU A 172 -11.42 -19.56 -5.57
N LEU A 173 -11.64 -18.36 -5.02
CA LEU A 173 -11.77 -17.10 -5.76
C LEU A 173 -10.63 -16.87 -6.76
N ASP A 174 -10.96 -16.32 -7.93
CA ASP A 174 -9.98 -15.78 -8.89
C ASP A 174 -9.01 -14.82 -8.16
N PRO A 175 -7.66 -14.90 -8.35
CA PRO A 175 -6.72 -14.00 -7.68
C PRO A 175 -6.99 -12.51 -7.96
N GLY A 176 -7.53 -12.21 -9.15
CA GLY A 176 -8.06 -10.88 -9.47
C GLY A 176 -9.20 -10.50 -8.54
N GLN A 177 -10.21 -11.37 -8.46
CA GLN A 177 -11.34 -11.22 -7.55
C GLN A 177 -10.93 -11.07 -6.08
N GLU A 178 -9.90 -11.77 -5.58
CA GLU A 178 -9.43 -11.59 -4.20
C GLU A 178 -8.90 -10.17 -3.95
N LEU A 179 -8.07 -9.62 -4.86
CA LEU A 179 -7.61 -8.24 -4.73
C LEU A 179 -8.77 -7.24 -4.81
N LEU A 180 -9.76 -7.48 -5.68
CA LEU A 180 -10.96 -6.65 -5.76
C LEU A 180 -11.70 -6.64 -4.42
N GLU A 181 -11.90 -7.81 -3.80
CA GLU A 181 -12.55 -7.94 -2.49
C GLU A 181 -11.78 -7.20 -1.40
N LEU A 182 -10.45 -7.35 -1.34
CA LEU A 182 -9.61 -6.64 -0.38
C LEU A 182 -9.70 -5.12 -0.53
N ILE A 183 -9.63 -4.62 -1.76
CA ILE A 183 -9.73 -3.18 -2.07
C ILE A 183 -11.13 -2.66 -1.72
N TRP A 184 -12.17 -3.40 -2.12
CA TRP A 184 -13.54 -3.03 -1.77
C TRP A 184 -13.71 -3.02 -0.27
N ASP A 185 -13.34 -4.05 0.48
CA ASP A 185 -13.41 -4.13 1.95
C ASP A 185 -12.66 -2.99 2.65
N ALA A 186 -11.57 -2.48 2.06
CA ALA A 186 -10.90 -1.28 2.53
C ALA A 186 -11.69 0.03 2.25
N GLY A 187 -12.80 -0.05 1.53
CA GLY A 187 -13.68 1.07 1.18
C GLY A 187 -13.24 1.82 -0.07
N LEU A 188 -12.41 1.21 -0.91
CA LEU A 188 -11.73 1.87 -2.04
C LEU A 188 -12.15 1.26 -3.38
N ARG A 189 -11.91 2.01 -4.46
CA ARG A 189 -12.26 1.65 -5.84
C ARG A 189 -11.09 0.92 -6.53
N PRO A 190 -11.27 -0.31 -7.00
CA PRO A 190 -10.22 -1.03 -7.72
C PRO A 190 -10.01 -0.53 -9.15
N VAL A 191 -8.75 -0.49 -9.58
CA VAL A 191 -8.34 -0.17 -10.95
C VAL A 191 -7.26 -1.15 -11.40
N GLU A 192 -7.56 -1.99 -12.38
CA GLU A 192 -6.56 -2.87 -12.99
C GLU A 192 -5.61 -2.01 -13.83
N ARG A 193 -4.30 -2.19 -13.64
CA ARG A 193 -3.27 -1.48 -14.39
C ARG A 193 -2.34 -2.42 -15.16
N ASP A 194 -1.66 -1.87 -16.16
CA ASP A 194 -0.47 -2.49 -16.74
C ASP A 194 0.81 -2.13 -15.95
N ALA A 195 1.96 -2.59 -16.43
CA ALA A 195 3.27 -2.35 -15.79
C ALA A 195 3.73 -0.88 -15.83
N SER A 196 3.09 -0.04 -16.65
CA SER A 196 3.37 1.41 -16.79
C SER A 196 2.28 2.27 -16.14
N TYR A 197 1.45 1.69 -15.25
CA TYR A 197 0.29 2.35 -14.62
C TYR A 197 -0.79 2.82 -15.61
N GLY A 198 -0.79 2.28 -16.84
CA GLY A 198 -1.89 2.44 -17.78
C GLY A 198 -3.13 1.71 -17.27
N VAL A 199 -4.28 2.39 -17.29
CA VAL A 199 -5.56 1.80 -16.88
C VAL A 199 -5.97 0.72 -17.89
N VAL A 200 -6.07 -0.52 -17.42
CA VAL A 200 -6.60 -1.65 -18.20
C VAL A 200 -8.11 -1.76 -18.00
N ARG A 201 -8.56 -1.65 -16.75
CA ARG A 201 -9.98 -1.74 -16.39
C ARG A 201 -10.27 -0.97 -15.11
N GLU A 202 -11.42 -0.30 -15.05
CA GLU A 202 -11.93 0.31 -13.83
C GLU A 202 -13.13 -0.48 -13.30
N TYR A 203 -13.18 -0.64 -11.99
CA TYR A 203 -14.27 -1.29 -11.28
C TYR A 203 -15.08 -0.24 -10.51
N ASP A 204 -16.33 -0.57 -10.22
CA ASP A 204 -17.18 0.31 -9.42
C ASP A 204 -16.64 0.43 -7.99
N ALA A 205 -16.94 1.57 -7.37
CA ALA A 205 -16.71 1.76 -5.94
C ALA A 205 -17.51 0.73 -5.13
N PRO A 206 -17.05 0.34 -3.93
CA PRO A 206 -17.78 -0.62 -3.12
C PRO A 206 -19.14 -0.06 -2.74
N ALA A 207 -20.11 -0.95 -2.53
CA ALA A 207 -21.38 -0.56 -1.96
C ALA A 207 -21.16 0.22 -0.64
N PRO A 208 -22.02 1.20 -0.31
CA PRO A 208 -21.91 1.96 0.92
C PRO A 208 -21.73 1.06 2.14
N LEU A 209 -20.96 1.51 3.13
CA LEU A 209 -20.71 0.75 4.37
C LEU A 209 -22.01 0.31 5.07
N ALA A 210 -23.07 1.12 4.98
CA ALA A 210 -24.39 0.79 5.50
C ALA A 210 -24.97 -0.49 4.87
N ASP A 211 -24.85 -0.64 3.55
CA ASP A 211 -25.37 -1.79 2.81
C ASP A 211 -24.53 -3.04 3.08
N ARG A 212 -23.20 -2.88 3.17
CA ARG A 212 -22.28 -3.99 3.43
C ARG A 212 -22.40 -4.56 4.84
N ARG A 213 -22.71 -3.72 5.83
CA ARG A 213 -23.00 -4.14 7.21
C ARG A 213 -24.31 -4.90 7.35
N ALA A 214 -25.23 -4.76 6.39
CA ALA A 214 -26.48 -5.52 6.38
C ALA A 214 -26.27 -6.99 6.00
N VAL A 215 -25.13 -7.34 5.40
CA VAL A 215 -24.75 -8.70 5.04
C VAL A 215 -23.69 -9.21 6.02
N PRO A 216 -23.86 -10.41 6.62
CA PRO A 216 -22.83 -11.00 7.47
C PRO A 216 -21.51 -11.11 6.70
N GLN A 217 -20.43 -10.58 7.28
CA GLN A 217 -19.11 -10.73 6.72
C GLN A 217 -18.75 -12.22 6.70
N LYS A 218 -18.19 -12.70 5.57
CA LYS A 218 -17.63 -14.05 5.53
C LYS A 218 -16.48 -14.08 6.53
N VAL A 219 -16.62 -14.88 7.58
CA VAL A 219 -15.50 -15.15 8.48
C VAL A 219 -14.59 -16.12 7.73
N TRP A 220 -13.40 -15.67 7.34
CA TRP A 220 -12.38 -16.56 6.77
C TRP A 220 -12.12 -17.69 7.79
N ALA A 221 -12.34 -18.94 7.37
CA ALA A 221 -12.18 -20.14 8.18
C ALA A 221 -10.76 -20.70 8.08
#